data_AF-A0A9P4MFP7-F1
#
_entry.id   AF-A0A9P4MFP7-F1
#
_cell.length_a   1.000
_cell.length_b   1.000
_cell.length_c   1.000
_cell.angle_alpha   90.00
_cell.angle_beta   90.00
_cell.angle_gamma   90.00
#
_symmetry.space_group_name_H-M   'P 1'
#
loop_
_entity.id
_entity.type
_entity.pdbx_description
1 polymer ?
#
loop_
_entity_poly.entity_id
_entity_poly.type
_entity_poly.pdbx_seq_one_letter_code
_entity_poly.pdbx_strand_id
1 'polypeptide(L)'
;MPKSVFHFTLLLLFALKSNAESYSGHYFTSWFPRPWALQYASFYAKYNKSLTRISTTTCNSTLHDYRASYLAPPSSTIAKQLLSICYQHEQCMLDALSSQEIANFNSASVVLGLIPTLLSAIGPTIAEISLLSIHRPFLAFLLSLGAPAVGPQRVFEYSGPAHVLGGSSDGNTHPSTLFEISIAKRWEWAQLPLSVLQYALAAGAAANVFMTSLEVGKKSILSWGCTVMFCPFIWSLLSCITHVVAAIGFGLARRNAARQVADSEQGQQQRVGKSDGGQSDQRLLDKLPRLLWKQVKG
;
A
#
# COMPACT_ATOMS: atom_id res chain seq x y z
N MET A 1 -13.76 -8.06 -13.69
CA MET A 1 -12.90 -8.60 -12.60
C MET A 1 -13.79 -9.10 -11.48
N PRO A 2 -13.53 -10.27 -10.89
CA PRO A 2 -14.52 -10.93 -10.04
C PRO A 2 -14.60 -10.24 -8.67
N LYS A 3 -15.78 -9.70 -8.35
CA LYS A 3 -16.13 -9.08 -7.06
C LYS A 3 -15.94 -10.04 -5.86
N SER A 4 -15.79 -11.34 -6.13
CA SER A 4 -15.64 -12.42 -5.15
C SER A 4 -14.29 -12.44 -4.44
N VAL A 5 -13.19 -12.08 -5.11
CA VAL A 5 -11.84 -12.19 -4.51
C VAL A 5 -11.64 -11.10 -3.44
N PHE A 6 -12.20 -9.91 -3.66
CA PHE A 6 -12.04 -8.78 -2.73
C PHE A 6 -12.86 -8.95 -1.44
N HIS A 7 -14.05 -9.57 -1.53
CA HIS A 7 -14.82 -9.95 -0.34
C HIS A 7 -14.10 -11.00 0.51
N PHE A 8 -13.41 -11.95 -0.13
CA PHE A 8 -12.69 -13.00 0.59
C PHE A 8 -11.49 -12.48 1.38
N THR A 9 -10.73 -11.52 0.82
CA THR A 9 -9.58 -10.92 1.52
C THR A 9 -10.01 -9.96 2.64
N LEU A 10 -11.10 -9.20 2.45
CA LEU A 10 -11.65 -8.33 3.48
C LEU A 10 -12.26 -9.14 4.64
N LEU A 11 -12.91 -10.27 4.33
CA LEU A 11 -13.41 -11.22 5.33
C LEU A 11 -12.28 -11.96 6.05
N LEU A 12 -11.15 -12.26 5.40
CA LEU A 12 -10.00 -12.86 6.09
C LEU A 12 -9.28 -11.88 7.04
N LEU A 13 -9.26 -10.59 6.72
CA LEU A 13 -8.71 -9.56 7.60
C LEU A 13 -9.65 -9.22 8.78
N PHE A 14 -10.98 -9.31 8.59
CA PHE A 14 -11.95 -9.18 9.69
C PHE A 14 -12.16 -10.48 10.49
N ALA A 15 -11.92 -11.64 9.87
CA ALA A 15 -11.99 -12.96 10.53
C ALA A 15 -10.71 -13.33 11.29
N LEU A 16 -9.65 -12.51 11.21
CA LEU A 16 -8.62 -12.43 12.26
C LEU A 16 -9.18 -11.71 13.51
N LYS A 17 -10.32 -12.23 13.97
CA LYS A 17 -10.66 -12.48 15.36
C LYS A 17 -10.29 -11.35 16.32
N SER A 18 -11.20 -10.38 16.37
CA SER A 18 -11.54 -9.60 17.57
C SER A 18 -12.09 -10.51 18.69
N ASN A 19 -11.39 -11.59 19.06
CA ASN A 19 -11.62 -12.30 20.31
C ASN A 19 -10.66 -11.72 21.35
N ALA A 20 -10.95 -10.49 21.74
CA ALA A 20 -10.36 -9.84 22.92
C ALA A 20 -11.25 -10.05 24.16
N GLU A 21 -11.91 -11.21 24.26
CA GLU A 21 -12.67 -11.61 25.44
C GLU A 21 -12.25 -13.01 25.90
N SER A 22 -12.03 -13.11 27.21
CA SER A 22 -11.53 -14.24 28.00
C SER A 22 -10.02 -14.47 27.97
N TYR A 23 -9.32 -13.72 28.83
CA TYR A 23 -8.15 -14.19 29.57
C TYR A 23 -8.53 -15.49 30.32
N SER A 24 -8.28 -16.65 29.72
CA SER A 24 -8.24 -17.91 30.46
C SER A 24 -7.13 -18.80 29.91
N GLY A 25 -5.99 -18.76 30.61
CA GLY A 25 -5.30 -19.95 31.11
C GLY A 25 -4.78 -21.03 30.17
N HIS A 26 -4.93 -20.92 28.85
CA HIS A 26 -4.42 -21.93 27.93
C HIS A 26 -3.28 -21.36 27.08
N TYR A 27 -2.09 -21.84 27.42
CA TYR A 27 -0.81 -21.63 26.75
C TYR A 27 -0.98 -21.63 25.23
N PHE A 28 -1.07 -20.45 24.63
CA PHE A 28 -0.82 -20.28 23.22
C PHE A 28 0.63 -20.75 23.03
N THR A 29 0.81 -21.97 22.54
CA THR A 29 2.11 -22.49 22.14
C THR A 29 2.64 -21.51 21.11
N SER A 30 3.58 -20.67 21.53
CA SER A 30 3.99 -19.51 20.77
C SER A 30 4.68 -19.98 19.50
N TRP A 31 3.93 -19.99 18.39
CA TRP A 31 4.52 -19.97 17.05
C TRP A 31 5.50 -18.79 16.92
N PHE A 32 5.30 -17.74 17.72
CA PHE A 32 6.08 -16.53 17.63
C PHE A 32 7.48 -16.69 18.23
N PRO A 33 8.53 -16.32 17.47
CA PRO A 33 9.90 -16.40 17.93
C PRO A 33 10.13 -15.47 19.12
N ARG A 34 11.17 -15.77 19.92
CA ARG A 34 11.60 -14.92 21.02
C ARG A 34 11.82 -13.48 20.53
N PRO A 35 11.41 -12.47 21.31
CA PRO A 35 11.74 -11.09 21.00
C PRO A 35 13.26 -10.94 20.87
N TRP A 36 13.72 -10.25 19.82
CA TRP A 36 15.14 -10.08 19.52
C TRP A 36 15.86 -9.07 20.45
N ALA A 37 15.08 -8.31 21.22
CA ALA A 37 15.54 -7.31 22.17
C ALA A 37 14.72 -7.38 23.46
N LEU A 38 15.34 -6.98 24.55
CA LEU A 38 14.69 -6.86 25.85
C LEU A 38 13.75 -5.65 25.84
N GLN A 39 12.46 -5.87 26.10
CA GLN A 39 11.51 -4.77 26.30
C GLN A 39 11.67 -4.16 27.69
N TYR A 40 11.08 -2.97 27.90
CA TYR A 40 11.10 -2.23 29.17
C TYR A 40 12.48 -1.75 29.63
N ALA A 41 13.51 -1.91 28.80
CA ALA A 41 14.85 -1.35 29.08
C ALA A 41 14.94 0.15 28.76
N SER A 42 14.19 0.61 27.76
CA SER A 42 14.20 2.01 27.31
C SER A 42 12.83 2.39 26.76
N PHE A 43 12.36 3.58 27.11
CA PHE A 43 11.11 4.13 26.59
C PHE A 43 11.35 5.40 25.77
N TYR A 44 10.30 5.93 25.16
CA TYR A 44 10.35 7.23 24.47
C TYR A 44 10.79 8.36 25.40
N ALA A 45 11.60 9.29 24.88
CA ALA A 45 12.25 10.35 25.64
C ALA A 45 11.28 11.11 26.57
N LYS A 46 10.05 11.40 26.11
CA LYS A 46 9.01 12.09 26.87
C LYS A 46 8.63 11.37 28.17
N TYR A 47 8.49 10.04 28.14
CA TYR A 47 8.03 9.24 29.27
C TYR A 47 9.15 8.40 29.91
N ASN A 48 10.37 8.47 29.39
CA ASN A 48 11.49 7.62 29.80
C ASN A 48 11.77 7.69 31.31
N LYS A 49 11.85 8.89 31.87
CA LYS A 49 12.12 9.09 33.31
C LYS A 49 10.97 8.64 34.22
N SER A 50 9.74 8.63 33.72
CA SER A 50 8.55 8.25 34.52
C SER A 50 8.38 6.73 34.49
N LEU A 51 8.29 6.16 33.28
CA LEU A 51 8.11 4.73 33.06
C LEU A 51 9.29 3.90 33.60
N THR A 52 10.53 4.35 33.38
CA THR A 52 11.70 3.62 33.93
C THR A 52 11.69 3.63 35.45
N ARG A 53 11.24 4.73 36.08
CA ARG A 53 11.12 4.81 37.54
C ARG A 53 10.06 3.84 38.03
N ILE A 54 8.86 3.88 37.46
CA ILE A 54 7.76 2.96 37.80
C ILE A 54 8.20 1.49 37.66
N SER A 55 8.84 1.15 36.53
CA SER A 55 9.34 -0.19 36.24
C SER A 55 10.40 -0.65 37.25
N THR A 56 11.31 0.23 37.69
CA THR A 56 12.43 -0.11 38.59
C THR A 56 12.13 0.05 40.08
N THR A 57 11.11 0.82 40.46
CA THR A 57 10.73 1.01 41.87
C THR A 57 9.50 0.18 42.24
N THR A 58 8.36 0.46 41.62
CA THR A 58 7.07 -0.11 42.00
C THR A 58 6.91 -1.52 41.45
N CYS A 59 7.32 -1.72 40.20
CA CYS A 59 7.19 -3.00 39.48
C CYS A 59 8.52 -3.76 39.37
N ASN A 60 9.42 -3.57 40.33
CA ASN A 60 10.77 -4.15 40.29
C ASN A 60 10.75 -5.70 40.33
N SER A 61 9.83 -6.28 41.12
CA SER A 61 9.68 -7.74 41.22
C SER A 61 9.29 -8.37 39.88
N THR A 62 8.24 -7.85 39.25
CA THR A 62 7.77 -8.35 37.95
C THR A 62 8.78 -8.09 36.83
N LEU A 63 9.55 -6.99 36.90
CA LEU A 63 10.66 -6.73 35.98
C LEU A 63 11.77 -7.76 36.11
N HIS A 64 12.13 -8.14 37.35
CA HIS A 64 13.13 -9.15 37.62
C HIS A 64 12.70 -10.52 37.06
N ASP A 65 11.45 -10.92 37.31
CA ASP A 65 10.90 -12.19 36.82
C ASP A 65 10.82 -12.24 35.29
N TYR A 66 10.47 -11.11 34.66
CA TYR A 66 10.48 -10.97 33.20
C TYR A 66 11.90 -11.17 32.64
N ARG A 67 12.90 -10.50 33.22
CA ARG A 67 14.31 -10.63 32.79
C ARG A 67 14.83 -12.05 32.98
N ALA A 68 14.54 -12.68 34.11
CA ALA A 68 14.91 -14.07 34.38
C ALA A 68 14.29 -15.01 33.34
N SER A 69 13.01 -14.80 33.00
CA SER A 69 12.29 -15.61 32.01
C SER A 69 12.78 -15.41 30.58
N TYR A 70 13.20 -14.19 30.23
CA TYR A 70 13.77 -13.87 28.93
C TYR A 70 15.14 -14.52 28.74
N LEU A 71 15.99 -14.52 29.78
CA LEU A 71 17.33 -15.11 29.75
C LEU A 71 17.33 -16.64 29.89
N ALA A 72 16.24 -17.24 30.38
CA ALA A 72 16.13 -18.68 30.57
C ALA A 72 16.27 -19.44 29.22
N PRO A 73 16.77 -20.69 29.21
CA PRO A 73 16.82 -21.51 28.01
C PRO A 73 15.41 -21.81 27.45
N PRO A 74 15.22 -21.92 26.13
CA PRO A 74 13.90 -22.16 25.51
C PRO A 74 13.26 -23.50 25.89
N SER A 75 14.05 -24.46 26.38
CA SER A 75 13.57 -25.75 26.90
C SER A 75 13.00 -25.69 28.32
N SER A 76 13.25 -24.59 29.05
CA SER A 76 12.78 -24.44 30.44
C SER A 76 11.28 -24.14 30.52
N THR A 77 10.64 -24.54 31.62
CA THR A 77 9.24 -24.21 31.91
C THR A 77 9.02 -22.70 32.08
N ILE A 78 10.02 -22.01 32.64
CA ILE A 78 10.02 -20.56 32.87
C ILE A 78 9.95 -19.80 31.53
N ALA A 79 10.70 -20.23 30.52
CA ALA A 79 10.64 -19.63 29.19
C ALA A 79 9.24 -19.72 28.54
N LYS A 80 8.47 -20.78 28.84
CA LYS A 80 7.09 -20.94 28.35
C LYS A 80 6.11 -19.99 29.05
N GLN A 81 6.43 -19.54 30.25
CA GLN A 81 5.63 -18.58 31.04
C GLN A 81 6.00 -17.11 30.76
N LEU A 82 6.92 -16.85 29.84
CA LEU A 82 7.37 -15.49 29.51
C LEU A 82 6.19 -14.56 29.18
N LEU A 83 5.22 -15.04 28.40
CA LEU A 83 4.06 -14.23 27.99
C LEU A 83 3.21 -13.79 29.19
N SER A 84 2.91 -14.71 30.13
CA SER A 84 2.09 -14.38 31.30
C SER A 84 2.81 -13.42 32.25
N ILE A 85 4.12 -13.61 32.45
CA ILE A 85 4.94 -12.72 33.29
C ILE A 85 5.05 -11.33 32.67
N CYS A 86 5.15 -11.26 31.33
CA CYS A 86 5.14 -10.01 30.58
C CYS A 86 3.84 -9.23 30.80
N TYR A 87 2.67 -9.89 30.70
CA TYR A 87 1.38 -9.25 30.99
C TYR A 87 1.25 -8.77 32.43
N GLN A 88 1.78 -9.53 33.41
CA GLN A 88 1.79 -9.09 34.81
C GLN A 88 2.64 -7.83 35.01
N HIS A 89 3.80 -7.76 34.36
CA HIS A 89 4.64 -6.55 34.40
C HIS A 89 3.95 -5.35 33.74
N GLU A 90 3.32 -5.57 32.58
CA GLU A 90 2.54 -4.55 31.89
C GLU A 90 1.40 -4.01 32.77
N GLN A 91 0.60 -4.88 33.38
CA GLN A 91 -0.49 -4.48 34.27
C GLN A 91 0.01 -3.65 35.45
N CYS A 92 1.08 -4.11 36.12
CA CYS A 92 1.68 -3.35 37.22
C CYS A 92 2.11 -1.94 36.78
N MET A 93 2.71 -1.81 35.59
CA MET A 93 3.13 -0.50 35.09
C MET A 93 1.93 0.39 34.75
N LEU A 94 0.90 -0.17 34.12
CA LEU A 94 -0.31 0.57 33.75
C LEU A 94 -1.05 1.08 35.00
N ASP A 95 -1.12 0.28 36.06
CA ASP A 95 -1.78 0.64 37.33
C ASP A 95 -0.99 1.72 38.10
N ALA A 96 0.34 1.76 37.93
CA ALA A 96 1.21 2.72 38.59
C ALA A 96 1.40 4.04 37.83
N LEU A 97 0.78 4.21 36.65
CA LEU A 97 0.82 5.46 35.90
C LEU A 97 0.05 6.58 36.62
N SER A 98 0.51 7.82 36.46
CA SER A 98 -0.26 8.97 36.94
C SER A 98 -1.53 9.18 36.11
N SER A 99 -2.56 9.76 36.74
CA SER A 99 -3.82 10.10 36.06
C SER A 99 -3.62 11.00 34.83
N GLN A 100 -2.61 11.89 34.86
CA GLN A 100 -2.25 12.75 33.73
C GLN A 100 -1.64 11.97 32.56
N GLU A 101 -0.80 10.96 32.83
CA GLU A 101 -0.21 10.12 31.78
C GLU A 101 -1.27 9.25 31.12
N ILE A 102 -2.17 8.65 31.91
CA ILE A 102 -3.30 7.87 31.42
C ILE A 102 -4.19 8.73 30.51
N ALA A 103 -4.52 9.95 30.94
CA ALA A 103 -5.30 10.89 30.13
C ALA A 103 -4.60 11.22 28.79
N ASN A 104 -3.27 11.36 28.78
CA ASN A 104 -2.49 11.60 27.56
C ASN A 104 -2.46 10.37 26.63
N PHE A 105 -2.39 9.15 27.16
CA PHE A 105 -2.45 7.94 26.33
C PHE A 105 -3.84 7.74 25.73
N ASN A 106 -4.90 8.00 26.51
CA ASN A 106 -6.27 7.93 26.03
C ASN A 106 -6.52 8.95 24.90
N SER A 107 -6.05 10.19 25.03
CA SER A 107 -6.18 11.19 23.97
C SER A 107 -5.34 10.84 22.73
N ALA A 108 -4.13 10.29 22.91
CA ALA A 108 -3.31 9.81 21.81
C ALA A 108 -3.99 8.68 21.02
N SER A 109 -4.71 7.78 21.69
CA SER A 109 -5.47 6.71 21.02
C SER A 109 -6.54 7.27 20.07
N VAL A 110 -7.22 8.35 20.46
CA VAL A 110 -8.21 9.02 19.59
C VAL A 110 -7.53 9.58 18.35
N VAL A 111 -6.40 10.28 18.53
CA VAL A 111 -5.64 10.84 17.41
C VAL A 111 -5.15 9.73 16.48
N LEU A 112 -4.57 8.67 17.03
CA LEU A 112 -4.12 7.50 16.27
C LEU A 112 -5.27 6.84 15.49
N GLY A 113 -6.49 6.83 16.04
CA GLY A 113 -7.69 6.35 15.35
C GLY A 113 -8.16 7.26 14.20
N LEU A 114 -7.86 8.55 14.24
CA LEU A 114 -8.22 9.53 13.20
C LEU A 114 -7.14 9.71 12.13
N ILE A 115 -5.87 9.36 12.42
CA ILE A 115 -4.75 9.45 11.47
C ILE A 115 -5.02 8.74 10.15
N PRO A 116 -5.61 7.53 10.09
CA PRO A 116 -5.94 6.88 8.82
C PRO A 116 -6.82 7.76 7.92
N THR A 117 -7.79 8.48 8.49
CA THR A 117 -8.66 9.40 7.75
C THR A 117 -7.91 10.63 7.26
N LEU A 118 -7.05 11.24 8.09
CA LEU A 118 -6.21 12.37 7.67
C LEU A 118 -5.23 11.98 6.57
N LEU A 119 -4.57 10.83 6.71
CA LEU A 119 -3.65 10.33 5.70
C LEU A 119 -4.38 9.93 4.41
N SER A 120 -5.61 9.42 4.51
CA SER A 120 -6.48 9.18 3.35
C SER A 120 -6.84 10.47 2.60
N ALA A 121 -6.94 11.61 3.29
CA ALA A 121 -7.28 12.89 2.67
C ALA A 121 -6.10 13.50 1.90
N ILE A 122 -4.87 13.32 2.42
CA ILE A 122 -3.63 13.90 1.89
C ILE A 122 -2.90 12.93 0.95
N GLY A 123 -3.17 11.63 1.07
CA GLY A 123 -2.45 10.58 0.35
C GLY A 123 -2.65 10.62 -1.17
N PRO A 124 -1.64 10.18 -1.94
CA PRO A 124 -1.73 10.09 -3.39
C PRO A 124 -2.80 9.08 -3.83
N THR A 125 -3.45 9.38 -4.95
CA THR A 125 -4.49 8.52 -5.51
C THR A 125 -3.90 7.27 -6.15
N ILE A 126 -4.68 6.18 -6.20
CA ILE A 126 -4.26 4.90 -6.81
C ILE A 126 -3.95 5.10 -8.30
N ALA A 127 -4.66 6.00 -8.97
CA ALA A 127 -4.42 6.34 -10.37
C ALA A 127 -3.04 6.96 -10.57
N GLU A 128 -2.63 7.91 -9.72
CA GLU A 128 -1.31 8.55 -9.78
C GLU A 128 -0.17 7.55 -9.53
N ILE A 129 -0.31 6.68 -8.53
CA ILE A 129 0.69 5.65 -8.24
C ILE A 129 0.75 4.62 -9.39
N SER A 130 -0.39 4.27 -9.97
CA SER A 130 -0.46 3.32 -11.09
C SER A 130 0.20 3.88 -12.35
N LEU A 131 -0.01 5.17 -12.64
CA LEU A 131 0.67 5.86 -13.73
C LEU A 131 2.19 5.92 -13.49
N LEU A 132 2.62 6.24 -12.28
CA LEU A 132 4.03 6.27 -11.91
C LEU A 132 4.69 4.88 -12.00
N SER A 133 3.96 3.82 -11.61
CA SER A 133 4.43 2.43 -11.67
C SER A 133 4.74 1.98 -13.11
N ILE A 134 4.05 2.53 -14.12
CA ILE A 134 4.32 2.24 -15.53
C ILE A 134 5.72 2.71 -15.96
N HIS A 135 6.12 3.90 -15.53
CA HIS A 135 7.37 4.51 -15.96
C HIS A 135 8.55 4.18 -15.04
N ARG A 136 8.33 4.09 -13.72
CA ARG A 136 9.38 3.91 -12.71
C ARG A 136 8.88 2.99 -11.57
N PRO A 137 8.84 1.66 -11.80
CA PRO A 137 8.24 0.71 -10.86
C PRO A 137 8.97 0.62 -9.52
N PHE A 138 10.30 0.74 -9.52
CA PHE A 138 11.09 0.70 -8.29
C PHE A 138 10.84 1.93 -7.40
N LEU A 139 10.65 3.10 -8.01
CA LEU A 139 10.32 4.32 -7.31
C LEU A 139 8.92 4.24 -6.70
N ALA A 140 7.95 3.70 -7.45
CA ALA A 140 6.60 3.45 -6.94
C ALA A 140 6.60 2.48 -5.75
N PHE A 141 7.46 1.46 -5.77
CA PHE A 141 7.65 0.54 -4.65
C PHE A 141 8.22 1.24 -3.39
N LEU A 142 9.27 2.05 -3.54
CA LEU A 142 9.84 2.81 -2.42
C LEU A 142 8.85 3.81 -1.84
N LEU A 143 8.07 4.49 -2.68
CA LEU A 143 7.01 5.40 -2.22
C LEU A 143 5.90 4.65 -1.47
N SER A 144 5.51 3.46 -1.95
CA SER A 144 4.55 2.62 -1.25
C SER A 144 5.05 2.17 0.12
N LEU A 145 6.34 1.84 0.25
CA LEU A 145 6.96 1.53 1.54
C LEU A 145 7.00 2.74 2.48
N GLY A 146 7.27 3.93 1.94
CA GLY A 146 7.33 5.19 2.71
C GLY A 146 5.97 5.78 3.08
N ALA A 147 4.90 5.42 2.36
CA ALA A 147 3.55 5.94 2.55
C ALA A 147 2.53 4.79 2.64
N PRO A 148 2.43 4.10 3.79
CA PRO A 148 1.54 2.95 3.96
C PRO A 148 0.04 3.30 4.02
N ALA A 149 -0.32 4.57 3.85
CA ALA A 149 -1.70 5.03 3.90
C ALA A 149 -2.27 5.24 2.49
N VAL A 150 -3.18 4.35 2.12
CA VAL A 150 -4.07 4.51 0.96
C VAL A 150 -5.49 4.74 1.45
N GLY A 151 -6.08 5.83 0.99
CA GLY A 151 -7.44 6.16 1.34
C GLY A 151 -8.46 5.21 0.70
N PRO A 152 -9.25 4.44 1.48
CA PRO A 152 -10.25 3.54 0.92
C PRO A 152 -11.38 4.29 0.21
N GLN A 153 -11.69 5.53 0.62
CA GLN A 153 -12.72 6.36 -0.02
C GLN A 153 -12.48 6.54 -1.54
N ARG A 154 -11.21 6.66 -1.96
CA ARG A 154 -10.85 6.80 -3.39
C ARG A 154 -10.58 5.48 -4.10
N VAL A 155 -10.63 4.34 -3.39
CA VAL A 155 -10.63 2.99 -4.01
C VAL A 155 -11.97 2.76 -4.73
N PHE A 156 -13.07 3.28 -4.17
CA PHE A 156 -14.41 3.09 -4.71
C PHE A 156 -14.74 4.07 -5.84
N GLU A 157 -14.09 5.24 -5.84
CA GLU A 157 -14.13 6.20 -6.95
C GLU A 157 -13.01 5.87 -7.96
N TYR A 158 -13.09 4.67 -8.52
CA TYR A 158 -12.16 4.22 -9.56
C TYR A 158 -12.59 4.83 -10.90
N SER A 159 -12.02 5.98 -11.27
CA SER A 159 -12.13 6.50 -12.64
C SER A 159 -11.52 5.47 -13.59
N GLY A 160 -12.31 5.01 -14.57
CA GLY A 160 -11.90 3.93 -15.47
C GLY A 160 -10.54 4.22 -16.13
N PRO A 161 -9.59 3.27 -16.12
CA PRO A 161 -8.24 3.47 -16.64
C PRO A 161 -8.22 3.78 -18.14
N ALA A 162 -9.30 3.42 -18.84
CA ALA A 162 -9.51 3.72 -20.25
C ALA A 162 -9.76 5.22 -20.51
N HIS A 163 -10.25 6.00 -19.56
CA HIS A 163 -10.47 7.45 -19.74
C HIS A 163 -9.19 8.27 -19.50
N VAL A 164 -8.24 7.73 -18.72
CA VAL A 164 -6.95 8.37 -18.44
C VAL A 164 -5.87 7.97 -19.46
N LEU A 165 -5.96 6.75 -20.01
CA LEU A 165 -5.04 6.24 -21.04
C LEU A 165 -5.60 6.36 -22.47
N GLY A 166 -6.92 6.43 -22.61
CA GLY A 166 -7.59 6.63 -23.89
C GLY A 166 -7.68 8.10 -24.18
N GLY A 167 -6.65 8.63 -24.84
CA GLY A 167 -6.81 9.79 -25.69
C GLY A 167 -7.79 9.45 -26.81
N SER A 168 -9.09 9.49 -26.51
CA SER A 168 -10.12 9.55 -27.54
C SER A 168 -10.31 11.02 -27.87
N SER A 169 -9.63 11.38 -28.95
CA SER A 169 -10.10 12.27 -30.01
C SER A 169 -11.63 12.44 -30.02
N ASP A 170 -12.15 13.34 -29.19
CA ASP A 170 -13.43 13.98 -29.40
C ASP A 170 -13.24 15.47 -29.09
N GLY A 171 -13.41 16.28 -30.13
CA GLY A 171 -13.06 17.69 -30.17
C GLY A 171 -13.96 18.59 -29.34
N ASN A 172 -14.02 18.38 -28.03
CA ASN A 172 -14.58 19.37 -27.11
C ASN A 172 -13.83 19.36 -25.77
N THR A 173 -12.73 20.12 -25.76
CA THR A 173 -11.83 20.34 -24.64
C THR A 173 -12.56 20.89 -23.42
N HIS A 174 -12.76 20.06 -22.40
CA HIS A 174 -12.89 20.54 -21.03
C HIS A 174 -11.56 20.25 -20.31
N PRO A 175 -10.81 21.27 -19.87
CA PRO A 175 -9.46 21.08 -19.33
C PRO A 175 -9.58 20.64 -17.88
N SER A 176 -9.74 19.34 -17.63
CA SER A 176 -9.52 18.79 -16.29
C SER A 176 -8.01 18.69 -16.05
N THR A 177 -7.44 19.83 -15.64
CA THR A 177 -6.33 20.01 -14.69
C THR A 177 -5.52 18.75 -14.31
N LEU A 178 -4.88 18.09 -15.28
CA LEU A 178 -3.69 17.30 -15.01
C LEU A 178 -2.53 18.16 -15.46
N PHE A 179 -1.84 18.67 -14.45
CA PHE A 179 -0.62 19.46 -14.57
C PHE A 179 0.45 18.55 -15.16
N GLU A 180 0.38 18.34 -16.48
CA GLU A 180 1.47 17.78 -17.27
C GLU A 180 2.61 18.80 -17.16
N ILE A 181 3.45 18.65 -16.13
CA ILE A 181 4.75 19.30 -16.07
C ILE A 181 5.59 18.62 -17.14
N SER A 182 5.30 18.93 -18.40
CA SER A 182 6.23 18.77 -19.50
C SER A 182 7.34 19.77 -19.21
N ILE A 183 8.32 19.33 -18.41
CA ILE A 183 9.55 20.06 -18.16
C ILE A 183 10.14 20.29 -19.55
N ALA A 184 10.02 21.53 -20.02
CA ALA A 184 10.43 21.92 -21.36
C ALA A 184 11.81 21.33 -21.66
N LYS A 185 12.01 20.85 -22.90
CA LYS A 185 13.23 20.24 -23.45
C LYS A 185 14.53 21.01 -23.17
N ARG A 186 14.43 22.25 -22.69
CA ARG A 186 15.49 23.14 -22.22
C ARG A 186 16.19 22.67 -20.93
N TRP A 187 15.62 21.72 -20.18
CA TRP A 187 16.15 21.28 -18.88
C TRP A 187 16.57 19.80 -18.81
N GLU A 188 17.00 19.22 -19.94
CA GLU A 188 17.47 17.82 -19.98
C GLU A 188 18.61 17.55 -19.00
N TRP A 189 19.51 18.52 -18.79
CA TRP A 189 20.62 18.41 -17.82
C TRP A 189 20.16 18.32 -16.35
N ALA A 190 18.96 18.80 -16.02
CA ALA A 190 18.42 18.73 -14.66
C ALA A 190 17.59 17.47 -14.40
N GLN A 191 17.30 16.65 -15.41
CA GLN A 191 16.47 15.45 -15.21
C GLN A 191 17.19 14.35 -14.43
N LEU A 192 18.49 14.17 -14.65
CA LEU A 192 19.30 13.19 -13.93
C LEU A 192 19.40 13.51 -12.42
N PRO A 193 19.82 14.71 -11.97
CA PRO A 193 19.90 15.02 -10.55
C PRO A 193 18.53 14.98 -9.87
N LEU A 194 17.46 15.40 -10.56
CA LEU A 194 16.11 15.33 -10.02
C LEU A 194 15.66 13.88 -9.80
N SER A 195 15.99 12.98 -10.74
CA SER A 195 15.70 11.56 -10.60
C SER A 195 16.46 10.95 -9.42
N VAL A 196 17.75 11.24 -9.28
CA VAL A 196 18.57 10.76 -8.15
C VAL A 196 18.01 11.27 -6.82
N LEU A 197 17.62 12.54 -6.76
CA LEU A 197 17.01 13.15 -5.58
C LEU A 197 15.68 12.47 -5.21
N GLN A 198 14.82 12.17 -6.19
CA GLN A 198 13.56 11.46 -5.95
C GLN A 198 13.80 10.07 -5.34
N TYR A 199 14.77 9.31 -5.87
CA TYR A 199 15.13 8.01 -5.31
C TYR A 199 15.71 8.11 -3.90
N ALA A 200 16.59 9.09 -3.65
CA ALA A 200 17.16 9.33 -2.34
C ALA A 200 16.09 9.69 -1.30
N LEU A 201 15.15 10.57 -1.65
CA LEU A 201 14.04 10.96 -0.78
C LEU A 201 13.09 9.78 -0.52
N ALA A 202 12.73 9.01 -1.56
CA ALA A 202 11.86 7.84 -1.41
C ALA A 202 12.52 6.74 -0.55
N ALA A 203 13.80 6.46 -0.77
CA ALA A 203 14.57 5.52 0.05
C ALA A 203 14.70 6.00 1.50
N GLY A 204 14.96 7.29 1.70
CA GLY A 204 15.00 7.91 3.02
C GLY A 204 13.67 7.80 3.76
N ALA A 205 12.55 8.04 3.07
CA ALA A 205 11.21 7.88 3.64
C ALA A 205 10.93 6.41 4.03
N ALA A 206 11.23 5.45 3.15
CA ALA A 206 11.07 4.03 3.44
C ALA A 206 11.94 3.57 4.61
N ALA A 207 13.20 4.00 4.66
CA ALA A 207 14.11 3.73 5.78
C ALA A 207 13.59 4.36 7.09
N ASN A 208 13.04 5.57 7.03
CA ASN A 208 12.46 6.24 8.18
C ASN A 208 11.24 5.48 8.73
N VAL A 209 10.32 5.03 7.86
CA VAL A 209 9.19 4.19 8.28
C VAL A 209 9.68 2.89 8.90
N PHE A 210 10.62 2.21 8.24
CA PHE A 210 11.22 0.97 8.74
C PHE A 210 11.82 1.13 10.14
N MET A 211 12.68 2.13 10.32
CA MET A 211 13.32 2.41 11.60
C MET A 211 12.30 2.81 12.67
N THR A 212 11.33 3.65 12.31
CA THR A 212 10.27 4.08 13.22
C THR A 212 9.44 2.89 13.69
N SER A 213 9.05 1.97 12.80
CA SER A 213 8.30 0.76 13.17
C SER A 213 9.09 -0.14 14.13
N LEU A 214 10.41 -0.27 13.95
CA LEU A 214 11.27 -1.00 14.89
C LEU A 214 11.39 -0.28 16.24
N GLU A 215 11.54 1.05 16.23
CA GLU A 215 11.62 1.83 17.46
C GLU A 215 10.31 1.75 18.26
N VAL A 216 9.16 1.83 17.58
CA VAL A 216 7.84 1.65 18.19
C VAL A 216 7.74 0.28 18.84
N GLY A 217 8.10 -0.79 18.12
CA GLY A 217 8.06 -2.14 18.67
C GLY A 217 8.91 -2.32 19.94
N LYS A 218 10.07 -1.63 20.03
CA LYS A 218 10.99 -1.74 21.17
C LYS A 218 10.64 -0.83 22.35
N LYS A 219 10.19 0.39 22.08
CA LYS A 219 10.01 1.47 23.09
C LYS A 219 8.55 1.66 23.54
N SER A 220 7.59 0.97 22.93
CA SER A 220 6.17 1.04 23.28
C SER A 220 5.73 -0.15 24.13
N ILE A 221 4.58 0.01 24.79
CA ILE A 221 3.89 -1.02 25.55
C ILE A 221 2.70 -1.47 24.69
N LEU A 222 2.62 -2.75 24.35
CA LEU A 222 1.60 -3.30 23.44
C LEU A 222 0.66 -4.26 24.18
N SER A 223 -0.55 -3.78 24.48
CA SER A 223 -1.55 -4.53 25.25
C SER A 223 -2.03 -5.82 24.59
N TRP A 224 -2.01 -5.91 23.25
CA TRP A 224 -2.44 -7.12 22.53
C TRP A 224 -1.36 -8.20 22.42
N GLY A 225 -0.10 -7.92 22.79
CA GLY A 225 1.00 -8.82 22.42
C GLY A 225 2.31 -8.39 23.04
N CYS A 226 2.44 -8.65 24.33
CA CYS A 226 3.60 -8.24 25.12
C CYS A 226 4.92 -8.73 24.50
N THR A 227 5.01 -9.99 24.06
CA THR A 227 6.25 -10.53 23.46
C THR A 227 6.41 -10.26 21.95
N VAL A 228 5.43 -9.63 21.30
CA VAL A 228 5.35 -9.57 19.82
C VAL A 228 5.73 -8.18 19.31
N MET A 229 7.02 -7.85 19.35
CA MET A 229 7.55 -6.53 18.95
C MET A 229 7.46 -6.23 17.44
N PHE A 230 7.32 -7.26 16.60
CA PHE A 230 7.31 -7.11 15.14
C PHE A 230 5.92 -6.86 14.57
N CYS A 231 4.85 -6.87 15.37
CA CYS A 231 3.49 -6.61 14.90
C CYS A 231 3.36 -5.27 14.14
N PRO A 232 3.85 -4.13 14.66
CA PRO A 232 3.82 -2.86 13.92
C PRO A 232 4.54 -2.93 12.57
N PHE A 233 5.64 -3.67 12.53
CA PHE A 233 6.42 -3.88 11.32
C PHE A 233 5.67 -4.75 10.29
N ILE A 234 5.04 -5.86 10.71
CA ILE A 234 4.19 -6.66 9.84
C ILE A 234 3.02 -5.84 9.30
N TRP A 235 2.39 -5.02 10.14
CA TRP A 235 1.33 -4.10 9.71
C TRP A 235 1.81 -3.13 8.64
N SER A 236 3.02 -2.58 8.76
CA SER A 236 3.62 -1.74 7.72
C SER A 236 3.87 -2.51 6.42
N LEU A 237 4.34 -3.78 6.52
CA LEU A 237 4.59 -4.62 5.35
C LEU A 237 3.30 -5.10 4.66
N LEU A 238 2.22 -5.31 5.41
CA LEU A 238 0.92 -5.68 4.86
C LEU A 238 0.42 -4.61 3.87
N SER A 239 0.64 -3.32 4.17
CA SER A 239 0.35 -2.24 3.20
C SER A 239 1.17 -2.39 1.92
N CYS A 240 2.45 -2.75 1.99
CA CYS A 240 3.26 -2.98 0.79
C CYS A 240 2.67 -4.08 -0.11
N ILE A 241 2.17 -5.16 0.49
CA ILE A 241 1.54 -6.27 -0.25
C ILE A 241 0.31 -5.78 -1.01
N THR A 242 -0.54 -4.95 -0.41
CA THR A 242 -1.75 -4.44 -1.10
C THR A 242 -1.39 -3.59 -2.31
N HIS A 243 -0.33 -2.79 -2.23
CA HIS A 243 0.18 -2.01 -3.36
C HIS A 243 0.75 -2.90 -4.48
N VAL A 244 1.47 -3.97 -4.14
CA VAL A 244 1.96 -4.92 -5.15
C VAL A 244 0.79 -5.60 -5.86
N VAL A 245 -0.20 -6.07 -5.10
CA VAL A 245 -1.41 -6.71 -5.68
C VAL A 245 -2.17 -5.72 -6.57
N ALA A 246 -2.32 -4.45 -6.15
CA ALA A 246 -2.95 -3.41 -6.95
C ALA A 246 -2.16 -3.12 -8.25
N ALA A 247 -0.83 -3.00 -8.16
CA ALA A 247 0.03 -2.77 -9.32
C ALA A 247 -0.04 -3.92 -10.33
N ILE A 248 -0.02 -5.17 -9.85
CA ILE A 248 -0.18 -6.36 -10.71
C ILE A 248 -1.57 -6.36 -11.36
N GLY A 249 -2.63 -6.11 -10.58
CA GLY A 249 -4.00 -6.04 -11.08
C GLY A 249 -4.17 -4.99 -12.18
N PHE A 250 -3.60 -3.80 -11.99
CA PHE A 250 -3.60 -2.73 -12.97
C PHE A 250 -2.81 -3.10 -14.24
N GLY A 251 -1.63 -3.71 -14.08
CA GLY A 251 -0.82 -4.18 -15.20
C GLY A 251 -1.54 -5.23 -16.06
N LEU A 252 -2.27 -6.15 -15.43
CA LEU A 252 -3.09 -7.15 -16.13
C LEU A 252 -4.30 -6.51 -16.83
N ALA A 253 -5.01 -5.59 -16.17
CA ALA A 253 -6.12 -4.85 -16.77
C ALA A 253 -5.69 -4.13 -18.05
N ARG A 254 -4.52 -3.47 -18.02
CA ARG A 254 -3.97 -2.78 -19.19
C ARG A 254 -3.64 -3.73 -20.34
N ARG A 255 -3.01 -4.88 -20.05
CA ARG A 255 -2.71 -5.90 -21.08
C ARG A 255 -3.98 -6.39 -21.77
N ASN A 256 -5.05 -6.56 -21.01
CA ASN A 256 -6.34 -6.97 -21.56
C ASN A 256 -6.98 -5.87 -22.42
N ALA A 257 -6.91 -4.60 -21.99
CA ALA A 257 -7.42 -3.47 -22.78
C ALA A 257 -6.65 -3.29 -24.10
N ALA A 258 -5.32 -3.41 -24.08
CA ALA A 258 -4.50 -3.32 -25.29
C ALA A 258 -4.82 -4.44 -26.30
N ARG A 259 -5.12 -5.65 -25.81
CA ARG A 259 -5.56 -6.77 -26.66
C ARG A 259 -6.92 -6.48 -27.32
N GLN A 260 -7.88 -5.92 -26.57
CA GLN A 260 -9.20 -5.59 -27.13
C GLN A 260 -9.12 -4.55 -28.25
N VAL A 261 -8.22 -3.56 -28.13
CA VAL A 261 -7.99 -2.57 -29.20
C VAL A 261 -7.40 -3.25 -30.44
N ALA A 262 -6.37 -4.09 -30.27
CA ALA A 262 -5.76 -4.81 -31.39
C ALA A 262 -6.75 -5.75 -32.10
N ASP A 263 -7.60 -6.45 -31.35
CA ASP A 263 -8.64 -7.33 -31.91
C ASP A 263 -9.73 -6.53 -32.66
N SER A 264 -10.07 -5.33 -32.16
CA SER A 264 -11.03 -4.43 -32.80
C SER A 264 -10.51 -3.88 -34.12
N GLU A 265 -9.24 -3.49 -34.19
CA GLU A 265 -8.59 -3.02 -35.42
C GLU A 265 -8.52 -4.13 -36.48
N GLN A 266 -8.21 -5.37 -36.08
CA GLN A 266 -8.21 -6.52 -37.00
C GLN A 266 -9.63 -6.83 -37.52
N GLY A 267 -10.65 -6.79 -36.66
CA GLY A 267 -12.04 -6.98 -37.06
C GLY A 267 -12.54 -5.91 -38.04
N GLN A 268 -12.07 -4.67 -37.90
CA GLN A 268 -12.43 -3.56 -38.78
C GLN A 268 -11.75 -3.67 -40.15
N GLN A 269 -10.47 -4.04 -40.21
CA GLN A 269 -9.77 -4.31 -41.49
C GLN A 269 -10.38 -5.48 -42.26
N GLN A 270 -10.83 -6.53 -41.57
CA GLN A 270 -11.45 -7.70 -42.20
C GLN A 270 -12.85 -7.39 -42.77
N ARG A 271 -13.59 -6.42 -42.19
CA ARG A 271 -14.84 -5.91 -42.78
C ARG A 271 -14.59 -5.05 -44.01
N VAL A 272 -13.57 -4.19 -43.99
CA VAL A 272 -13.23 -3.32 -45.13
C VAL A 272 -12.74 -4.16 -46.32
N GLY A 273 -11.87 -5.15 -46.11
CA GLY A 273 -11.38 -6.02 -47.18
C GLY A 273 -12.42 -6.96 -47.81
N LYS A 274 -13.54 -7.23 -47.11
CA LYS A 274 -14.64 -8.04 -47.67
C LYS A 274 -15.63 -7.20 -48.50
N SER A 275 -15.58 -5.87 -48.40
CA SER A 275 -16.45 -4.97 -49.16
C SER A 275 -15.94 -4.66 -50.58
N ASP A 276 -14.68 -4.98 -50.90
CA ASP A 276 -14.10 -4.82 -52.25
C ASP A 276 -14.45 -5.98 -53.22
N GLY A 277 -15.22 -6.97 -52.78
CA GLY A 277 -15.80 -8.00 -53.66
C GLY A 277 -16.85 -7.46 -54.66
N GLY A 278 -17.24 -6.18 -54.54
CA GLY A 278 -18.13 -5.48 -55.47
C GLY A 278 -17.43 -4.69 -56.58
N GLN A 279 -16.10 -4.77 -56.71
CA GLN A 279 -15.34 -4.02 -57.72
C GLN A 279 -15.22 -4.75 -59.07
N SER A 280 -16.29 -5.41 -59.52
CA SER A 280 -16.37 -6.00 -60.86
C SER A 280 -17.19 -5.17 -61.86
N ASP A 281 -18.05 -4.25 -61.40
CA ASP A 281 -18.88 -3.43 -62.31
C ASP A 281 -18.21 -2.13 -62.77
N GLN A 282 -17.19 -1.62 -62.06
CA GLN A 282 -16.57 -0.34 -62.41
C GLN A 282 -15.57 -0.42 -63.58
N ARG A 283 -15.13 -1.62 -63.99
CA ARG A 283 -14.28 -1.79 -65.18
C ARG A 283 -15.04 -1.76 -66.50
N LEU A 284 -16.37 -1.82 -66.47
CA LEU A 284 -17.22 -1.74 -67.67
C LEU A 284 -17.54 -0.29 -68.07
N LEU A 285 -17.53 0.65 -67.12
CA LEU A 285 -17.77 2.08 -67.39
C LEU A 285 -16.53 2.83 -67.89
N ASP A 286 -15.32 2.35 -67.59
CA ASP A 286 -14.07 2.97 -68.07
C ASP A 286 -13.73 2.66 -69.55
N LYS A 287 -14.50 1.78 -70.20
CA LYS A 287 -14.35 1.49 -71.64
C LYS A 287 -15.27 2.30 -72.56
N LEU A 288 -16.15 3.14 -72.00
CA LEU A 288 -17.17 3.87 -72.77
C LEU A 288 -16.77 5.20 -73.44
N PRO A 289 -15.57 5.82 -73.26
CA PRO A 289 -15.26 7.04 -74.00
C PRO A 289 -14.49 6.86 -75.32
N ARG A 290 -14.22 5.62 -75.80
CA ARG A 290 -13.45 5.42 -77.06
C ARG A 290 -14.28 5.14 -78.32
N LEU A 291 -15.59 4.93 -78.20
CA LEU A 291 -16.45 4.63 -79.36
C LEU A 291 -17.17 5.86 -79.95
N LEU A 292 -17.21 6.99 -79.24
CA LEU A 292 -17.92 8.19 -79.69
C LEU A 292 -17.06 9.18 -80.50
N TRP A 293 -15.75 8.95 -80.63
CA TRP A 293 -14.84 9.88 -81.35
C TRP A 293 -14.54 9.49 -82.81
N LYS A 294 -15.27 8.52 -83.39
CA LYS A 294 -15.03 8.02 -84.75
C LYS A 294 -16.10 8.43 -85.78
N GLN A 295 -16.99 9.37 -85.47
CA GLN A 295 -18.07 9.82 -86.36
C GLN A 295 -18.06 11.32 -86.72
N VAL A 296 -16.94 12.04 -86.52
CA VAL A 296 -16.86 13.50 -86.83
C VAL A 296 -15.81 13.84 -87.90
N LYS A 297 -15.25 12.86 -88.62
CA LYS A 297 -14.46 13.13 -89.84
C LYS A 297 -14.70 12.05 -90.89
N GLY A 298 -15.59 12.36 -91.81
CA GLY A 298 -15.89 11.63 -93.03
C GLY A 298 -16.83 12.48 -93.86
#